data_AF-A0ABC8TJC9-F1
#
_entry.id   AF-A0ABC8TJC9-F1
#
_cell.length_a   1.000
_cell.length_b   1.000
_cell.length_c   1.000
_cell.angle_alpha   90.00
_cell.angle_beta   90.00
_cell.angle_gamma   90.00
#
_symmetry.space_group_name_H-M   'P 1'
#
loop_
_entity.id
_entity.type
_entity.pdbx_description
1 polymer ?
#
loop_
_entity_poly.entity_id
_entity_poly.type
_entity_poly.pdbx_seq_one_letter_code
_entity_poly.pdbx_strand_id
1 'polypeptide(L)' 'MSRSGQPPDLKKYMDKKLQIKLNANRMVVGTLRGFDQFMNLVIDNTLEVNGNETTDIGMV' A
#
# COMPACT_ATOMS: atom_id res chain seq x y z
N MET A 1 15.17 15.52 -0.43
CA MET A 1 14.25 16.69 -0.33
C MET A 1 12.89 16.26 -0.85
N SER A 2 11.93 15.96 0.02
CA SER A 2 10.52 15.86 -0.38
C SER A 2 10.06 17.27 -0.75
N ARG A 3 9.55 17.46 -1.97
CA ARG A 3 8.93 18.72 -2.36
C ARG A 3 7.58 18.79 -1.64
N SER A 4 7.55 19.50 -0.52
CA SER A 4 6.34 19.75 0.26
C SER A 4 5.26 20.36 -0.64
N GLY A 5 4.16 19.61 -0.86
CA GLY A 5 2.98 20.08 -1.61
C GLY A 5 2.70 19.37 -2.93
N GLN A 6 3.61 18.54 -3.47
CA GLN A 6 3.25 17.67 -4.59
C GLN A 6 2.56 16.40 -4.07
N PRO A 7 1.37 16.05 -4.59
CA PRO A 7 0.76 14.74 -4.33
C PRO A 7 1.78 13.64 -4.67
N PRO A 8 1.88 12.59 -3.86
CA PRO A 8 2.76 11.49 -4.18
C PRO A 8 2.39 10.91 -5.55
N ASP A 9 3.38 10.76 -6.41
CA ASP A 9 3.21 10.10 -7.70
C ASP A 9 3.09 8.58 -7.47
N LEU A 10 1.88 8.15 -7.10
CA LEU A 10 1.54 6.74 -6.89
C LEU A 10 1.31 6.00 -8.20
N LYS A 11 1.07 6.72 -9.30
CA LYS A 11 0.80 6.14 -10.63
C LYS A 11 1.97 5.27 -11.11
N LYS A 12 3.21 5.65 -10.80
CA LYS A 12 4.40 4.85 -11.15
C LYS A 12 4.53 3.50 -10.41
N TYR A 13 3.68 3.28 -9.40
CA TYR A 13 3.64 2.06 -8.60
C TYR A 13 2.42 1.17 -8.91
N MET A 14 1.56 1.58 -9.84
CA MET A 14 0.45 0.74 -10.31
C MET A 14 0.96 -0.60 -10.83
N ASP A 15 0.18 -1.65 -10.54
CA ASP A 15 0.45 -3.05 -10.91
C ASP A 15 1.77 -3.61 -10.36
N LYS A 16 2.35 -2.96 -9.34
CA LYS A 16 3.53 -3.43 -8.63
C LYS A 16 3.17 -3.92 -7.25
N LYS A 17 3.90 -4.95 -6.80
CA LYS A 17 3.87 -5.43 -5.43
C LYS A 17 4.61 -4.43 -4.54
N LEU A 18 3.92 -3.91 -3.52
CA LEU A 18 4.43 -2.91 -2.59
C LEU A 18 4.36 -3.44 -1.17
N GLN A 19 5.33 -3.07 -0.35
CA GLN A 19 5.25 -3.16 1.10
C GLN A 19 4.78 -1.81 1.63
N ILE A 20 3.63 -1.80 2.30
CA ILE A 20 2.92 -0.60 2.72
C ILE A 20 2.82 -0.63 4.24
N LYS A 21 3.32 0.43 4.88
CA LYS A 21 3.13 0.67 6.32
C LYS A 21 1.92 1.57 6.49
N LEU A 22 0.88 1.03 7.12
CA LEU A 22 -0.35 1.74 7.45
C LEU A 22 -0.25 2.32 8.87
N ASN A 23 -1.28 3.10 9.23
CA ASN A 23 -1.45 3.56 10.60
C ASN A 23 -1.64 2.39 11.58
N ALA A 24 -1.50 2.66 12.88
CA ALA A 24 -1.62 1.66 13.95
C ALA A 24 -0.63 0.48 13.82
N ASN A 25 0.56 0.74 13.26
CA ASN A 25 1.65 -0.23 13.11
C ASN A 25 1.30 -1.45 12.25
N ARG A 26 0.29 -1.34 11.39
CA ARG A 26 -0.06 -2.40 10.44
C ARG A 26 0.86 -2.34 9.23
N MET A 27 1.28 -3.52 8.77
CA MET A 27 2.09 -3.64 7.57
C MET A 27 1.40 -4.62 6.63
N VAL A 28 1.28 -4.23 5.37
CA VAL A 28 0.70 -5.10 4.33
C VAL A 28 1.62 -5.18 3.13
N VAL A 29 1.55 -6.29 2.41
CA VAL A 29 2.25 -6.49 1.15
C VAL A 29 1.24 -6.94 0.11
N GLY A 30 1.11 -6.21 -1.00
CA GLY A 30 0.17 -6.56 -2.06
C GLY A 30 0.38 -5.72 -3.31
N THR A 31 -0.43 -5.92 -4.32
CA THR A 31 -0.31 -5.24 -5.62
C THR A 31 -1.18 -4.00 -5.66
N LEU A 32 -0.61 -2.84 -5.96
CA LEU A 32 -1.39 -1.60 -6.10
C LEU A 32 -2.24 -1.63 -7.38
N ARG A 33 -3.57 -1.53 -7.24
CA ARG A 33 -4.53 -1.53 -8.36
C ARG A 33 -5.25 -0.21 -8.55
N GLY A 34 -5.21 0.67 -7.56
CA GLY A 34 -5.83 1.98 -7.63
C GLY A 34 -5.47 2.85 -6.45
N PHE A 35 -5.64 4.15 -6.61
CA PHE A 35 -5.51 5.11 -5.54
C PHE A 35 -6.34 6.37 -5.85
N ASP A 36 -6.58 7.20 -4.85
CA ASP A 36 -7.23 8.50 -5.02
C ASP A 36 -6.37 9.68 -4.51
N GLN A 37 -6.90 10.90 -4.62
CA GLN A 37 -6.23 12.13 -4.17
C GLN A 37 -6.03 12.20 -2.64
N PHE A 38 -6.75 11.38 -1.87
CA PHE A 38 -6.64 11.30 -0.41
C PHE A 38 -5.67 10.19 0.04
N MET A 39 -4.99 9.53 -0.91
CA MET A 39 -4.11 8.38 -0.70
C MET A 39 -4.82 7.14 -0.15
N ASN A 40 -6.13 6.99 -0.38
CA ASN A 40 -6.75 5.68 -0.22
C ASN A 40 -6.19 4.76 -1.30
N LEU A 41 -5.84 3.53 -0.93
CA LEU A 41 -5.21 2.57 -1.82
C LEU A 41 -6.14 1.38 -2.02
N VAL A 42 -6.17 0.86 -3.25
CA VAL A 42 -6.80 -0.42 -3.58
C VAL A 42 -5.68 -1.41 -3.82
N ILE A 43 -5.57 -2.43 -2.96
CA ILE A 43 -4.50 -3.42 -2.98
C ILE A 43 -5.09 -4.82 -3.22
N ASP A 44 -4.54 -5.53 -4.19
CA ASP A 44 -4.93 -6.90 -4.54
C ASP A 44 -3.88 -7.91 -4.07
N ASN A 45 -4.30 -9.16 -3.84
CA ASN A 45 -3.48 -10.24 -3.26
C ASN A 45 -2.69 -9.79 -2.01
N THR A 46 -3.40 -9.19 -1.05
CA THR A 46 -2.79 -8.54 0.10
C THR A 46 -2.48 -9.53 1.21
N LEU A 47 -1.25 -9.47 1.72
CA LEU A 47 -0.78 -10.17 2.90
C LEU A 47 -0.57 -9.16 4.03
N GLU A 48 -1.24 -9.34 5.17
CA GLU A 48 -0.91 -8.62 6.39
C GLU A 48 0.31 -9.25 7.05
N VAL A 49 1.28 -8.43 7.47
CA VAL A 49 2.54 -8.84 8.08
C VAL A 49 2.54 -8.41 9.55
N ASN A 50 2.62 -9.39 10.45
CA ASN A 50 2.73 -9.18 11.89
C ASN A 50 3.96 -9.92 12.44
N GLY A 51 5.10 -9.23 12.51
CA GLY A 51 6.37 -9.85 12.86
C GLY A 51 6.79 -10.90 11.83
N ASN A 52 6.83 -12.17 12.23
CA ASN A 52 7.17 -13.30 11.35
C ASN A 52 5.92 -13.97 10.73
N GLU A 53 4.72 -13.56 11.13
CA GLU A 53 3.47 -14.15 10.65
C GLU A 53 2.91 -13.33 9.49
N THR A 54 2.39 -14.03 8.47
CA THR A 54 1.69 -13.41 7.35
C THR A 54 0.31 -14.02 7.16
N THR A 55 -0.70 -13.18 7.03
CA THR A 55 -2.10 -13.59 6.82
C THR A 55 -2.60 -13.06 5.49
N ASP A 56 -3.17 -13.92 4.64
CA ASP A 56 -3.84 -13.49 3.41
C ASP A 56 -5.20 -12.86 3.74
N ILE A 57 -5.41 -11.64 3.25
CA ILE A 57 -6.62 -10.86 3.47
C ILE A 57 -7.31 -10.48 2.15
N GLY A 58 -6.88 -11.05 1.02
CA GLY A 58 -7.46 -10.80 -0.30
C GLY A 58 -7.29 -9.36 -0.79
N MET A 59 -8.38 -8.78 -1.30
CA MET A 59 -8.41 -7.41 -1.83
C MET A 59 -8.89 -6.44 -0.75
N VAL A 60 -8.14 -5.37 -0.51
CA VAL A 60 -8.43 -4.35 0.52
C VAL A 60 -8.26 -2.93 0.02
#